data_AF-A0A2K9PLJ1-F1
#
_entry.id   AF-A0A2K9PLJ1-F1
#
_cell.length_a   1.000
_cell.length_b   1.000
_cell.length_c   1.000
_cell.angle_alpha   90.00
_cell.angle_beta   90.00
_cell.angle_gamma   90.00
#
_symmetry.space_group_name_H-M   'P 1'
#
loop_
_entity.id
_entity.type
_entity.pdbx_description
1 polymer ?
#
loop_
_entity_poly.entity_id
_entity_poly.type
_entity_poly.pdbx_seq_one_letter_code
_entity_poly.pdbx_strand_id
1 'polypeptide(L)'
;MERKNDEKANSLDNAIKECKEIVLNHRSQSKLILYSVSSFLILLIATNYVLIVFSGIDIQIVLDSSWLYIAAGFVMMVFGVLMSIYRFHLKETAKYEHLHIGFLRIRVAGNNTETGYQTEVRKSLTENAFLFDTNNTFLGTNKKVKNPLPGHPTSDISTLIINKLLDNIEFQKKDKPSKAAIVN
;
A
#
# COMPACT_ATOMS: atom_id res chain seq x y z
N MET A 1 -23.22 30.37 24.50
CA MET A 1 -23.03 29.01 23.94
C MET A 1 -22.25 29.02 22.62
N GLU A 2 -22.22 30.13 21.87
CA GLU A 2 -21.45 30.29 20.60
C GLU A 2 -19.93 30.08 20.72
N ARG A 3 -19.24 30.64 21.72
CA ARG A 3 -17.75 30.58 21.79
C ARG A 3 -17.15 29.15 21.79
N LYS A 4 -17.87 28.14 22.29
CA LYS A 4 -17.39 26.75 22.30
C LYS A 4 -17.51 26.06 20.93
N ASN A 5 -18.38 26.54 20.05
CA ASN A 5 -18.54 26.00 18.71
C ASN A 5 -17.45 26.52 17.77
N ASP A 6 -17.04 27.79 17.92
CA ASP A 6 -15.97 28.40 17.11
C ASP A 6 -14.59 27.78 17.42
N GLU A 7 -14.32 27.50 18.70
CA GLU A 7 -13.05 26.88 19.13
C GLU A 7 -12.93 25.42 18.65
N LYS A 8 -14.04 24.67 18.67
CA LYS A 8 -14.10 23.29 18.13
C LYS A 8 -14.03 23.26 16.60
N ALA A 9 -14.69 24.20 15.92
CA ALA A 9 -14.60 24.33 14.48
C ALA A 9 -13.17 24.62 14.03
N ASN A 10 -12.47 25.52 14.73
CA ASN A 10 -11.06 25.81 14.50
C ASN A 10 -10.14 24.61 14.77
N SER A 11 -10.40 23.83 15.83
CA SER A 11 -9.60 22.64 16.13
C SER A 11 -9.79 21.52 15.09
N LEU A 12 -11.03 21.28 14.63
CA LEU A 12 -11.34 20.26 13.63
C LEU A 12 -10.80 20.63 12.25
N ASP A 13 -10.93 21.89 11.84
CA ASP A 13 -10.42 22.36 10.56
C ASP A 13 -8.89 22.37 10.52
N ASN A 14 -8.23 22.65 11.64
CA ASN A 14 -6.78 22.48 11.78
C ASN A 14 -6.38 21.00 11.62
N ALA A 15 -7.08 20.06 12.26
CA ALA A 15 -6.81 18.62 12.13
C ALA A 15 -7.00 18.11 10.70
N ILE A 16 -8.04 18.59 9.99
CA ILE A 16 -8.28 18.28 8.57
C ILE A 16 -7.12 18.80 7.71
N LYS A 17 -6.72 20.05 7.93
CA LYS A 17 -5.62 20.69 7.18
C LYS A 17 -4.30 19.95 7.41
N GLU A 18 -3.98 19.61 8.65
CA GLU A 18 -2.77 18.89 9.03
C GLU A 18 -2.72 17.49 8.41
N CYS A 19 -3.83 16.73 8.47
CA CYS A 19 -3.90 15.42 7.81
C CYS A 19 -3.68 15.54 6.30
N LYS A 20 -4.27 16.56 5.65
CA LYS A 20 -4.09 16.79 4.22
C LYS A 20 -2.64 17.12 3.87
N GLU A 21 -1.97 17.94 4.68
CA GLU A 21 -0.57 18.30 4.49
C GLU A 21 0.35 17.08 4.63
N ILE A 22 0.13 16.25 5.64
CA ILE A 22 0.87 14.99 5.85
C ILE A 22 0.67 14.03 4.68
N VAL A 23 -0.57 13.86 4.19
CA VAL A 23 -0.87 13.03 3.01
C VAL A 23 -0.12 13.53 1.78
N LEU A 24 -0.13 14.84 1.52
CA LEU A 24 0.57 15.42 0.38
C LEU A 24 2.09 15.23 0.49
N ASN A 25 2.65 15.40 1.69
CA ASN A 25 4.06 15.21 1.95
C ASN A 25 4.49 13.75 1.71
N HIS A 26 3.77 12.78 2.29
CA HIS A 26 4.07 11.35 2.06
C HIS A 26 3.84 10.91 0.61
N ARG A 27 2.82 11.44 -0.08
CA ARG A 27 2.65 11.19 -1.52
C ARG A 27 3.83 11.75 -2.33
N SER A 28 4.29 12.96 -2.03
CA SER A 28 5.46 13.56 -2.69
C SER A 28 6.71 12.70 -2.47
N GLN A 29 6.99 12.33 -1.22
CA GLN A 29 8.12 11.46 -0.85
C GLN A 29 8.04 10.09 -1.53
N SER A 30 6.85 9.48 -1.59
CA SER A 30 6.66 8.20 -2.28
C SER A 30 6.96 8.28 -3.78
N LYS A 31 6.59 9.38 -4.45
CA LYS A 31 6.91 9.63 -5.85
C LYS A 31 8.41 9.82 -6.05
N LEU A 32 9.07 10.57 -5.17
CA LEU A 32 10.52 10.77 -5.21
C LEU A 32 11.27 9.44 -5.10
N ILE A 33 10.85 8.55 -4.19
CA ILE A 33 11.43 7.21 -4.07
C ILE A 33 11.21 6.41 -5.36
N LEU A 34 10.00 6.43 -5.92
CA LEU A 34 9.69 5.73 -7.16
C LEU A 34 10.53 6.23 -8.34
N TYR A 35 10.70 7.55 -8.48
CA TYR A 35 11.58 8.14 -9.49
C TYR A 35 13.04 7.80 -9.26
N SER A 36 13.51 7.81 -8.01
CA SER A 36 14.88 7.42 -7.65
C SER A 36 15.17 5.97 -8.04
N VAL A 37 14.27 5.04 -7.68
CA VAL A 37 14.39 3.61 -8.04
C VAL A 37 14.37 3.42 -9.55
N SER A 38 13.44 4.08 -10.26
CA SER A 38 13.31 3.95 -11.71
C SER A 38 14.53 4.51 -12.44
N SER A 39 15.03 5.67 -12.01
CA SER A 39 16.23 6.30 -12.56
C SER A 39 17.48 5.44 -12.34
N PHE A 40 17.64 4.88 -11.14
CA PHE A 40 18.74 3.96 -10.83
C PHE A 40 18.72 2.70 -11.72
N LEU A 41 17.54 2.11 -11.93
CA LEU A 41 17.39 0.95 -12.81
C LEU A 41 17.74 1.28 -14.27
N ILE A 42 17.23 2.41 -14.77
CA ILE A 42 17.51 2.88 -16.14
C ILE A 42 19.02 3.13 -16.32
N LEU A 43 19.67 3.77 -15.34
CA LEU A 43 21.11 4.02 -15.36
C LEU A 43 21.92 2.72 -15.37
N LEU A 44 21.53 1.71 -14.59
CA LEU A 44 22.17 0.40 -14.60
C LEU A 44 22.04 -0.28 -15.97
N ILE A 45 20.84 -0.27 -16.56
CA ILE A 45 20.62 -0.88 -17.87
C ILE A 45 21.42 -0.14 -18.95
N ALA A 46 21.40 1.19 -18.93
CA ALA A 46 22.09 2.03 -19.90
C ALA A 46 23.62 1.84 -19.82
N THR A 47 24.20 1.83 -18.62
CA THR A 47 25.65 1.65 -18.44
C THR A 47 26.11 0.26 -18.88
N ASN A 48 25.36 -0.80 -18.56
CA ASN A 48 25.65 -2.15 -19.04
C ASN A 48 25.54 -2.25 -20.57
N TYR A 49 24.51 -1.65 -21.16
CA TYR A 49 24.34 -1.62 -22.61
C TYR A 49 25.50 -0.93 -23.32
N VAL A 50 25.88 0.27 -22.86
CA VAL A 50 27.02 1.03 -23.41
C VAL A 50 28.30 0.22 -23.29
N LEU A 51 28.55 -0.42 -22.14
CA LEU A 51 29.73 -1.23 -21.93
C LEU A 51 29.80 -2.38 -22.95
N ILE A 52 28.73 -3.15 -23.12
CA ILE A 52 28.68 -4.28 -24.07
C ILE A 52 28.96 -3.81 -25.51
N VAL A 53 28.29 -2.73 -25.94
CA VAL A 53 28.43 -2.23 -27.32
C VAL A 53 29.82 -1.65 -27.59
N PHE A 54 30.39 -0.87 -26.66
CA PHE A 54 31.69 -0.23 -26.88
C PHE A 54 32.89 -1.16 -26.69
N SER A 55 32.79 -2.13 -25.78
CA SER A 55 33.90 -3.05 -25.50
C SER A 55 33.94 -4.24 -26.47
N GLY A 56 32.88 -4.46 -27.25
CA GLY A 56 32.75 -5.62 -28.14
C GLY A 56 32.76 -6.95 -27.40
N ILE A 57 32.49 -6.94 -26.08
CA ILE A 57 32.47 -8.13 -25.24
C ILE A 57 31.23 -8.95 -25.60
N ASP A 58 31.43 -10.26 -25.77
CA ASP A 58 30.34 -11.21 -26.00
C ASP A 58 29.47 -11.36 -24.74
N ILE A 59 28.15 -11.34 -24.93
CA ILE A 59 27.16 -11.36 -23.84
C ILE A 59 27.31 -12.62 -23.00
N GLN A 60 27.68 -13.76 -23.61
CA GLN A 60 27.85 -15.02 -22.91
C GLN A 60 28.97 -14.96 -21.85
N ILE A 61 30.07 -14.27 -22.15
CA ILE A 61 31.20 -14.13 -21.22
C ILE A 61 30.80 -13.28 -19.99
N VAL A 62 29.98 -12.25 -20.21
CA VAL A 62 29.48 -11.40 -19.12
C VAL A 62 28.51 -12.17 -18.23
N LEU A 63 27.64 -13.00 -18.80
CA LEU A 63 26.64 -13.78 -18.06
C LEU A 63 27.25 -14.91 -17.21
N ASP A 64 28.31 -15.55 -17.69
CA ASP A 64 29.01 -16.62 -16.95
C ASP A 64 29.92 -16.09 -15.82
N SER A 65 30.06 -14.77 -15.72
CA SER A 65 30.95 -14.17 -14.75
C SER A 65 30.38 -14.20 -13.32
N SER A 66 31.10 -14.81 -12.38
CA SER A 66 30.67 -14.90 -10.97
C SER A 66 30.41 -13.55 -10.29
N TRP A 67 31.10 -12.49 -10.73
CA TRP A 67 30.91 -11.13 -10.21
C TRP A 67 29.51 -10.58 -10.51
N LEU A 68 28.88 -11.00 -11.60
CA LEU A 68 27.55 -10.54 -12.00
C LEU A 68 26.48 -11.02 -11.01
N TYR A 69 26.59 -12.25 -10.49
CA TYR A 69 25.67 -12.76 -9.47
C TYR A 69 25.81 -12.00 -8.14
N ILE A 70 27.04 -11.65 -7.74
CA ILE A 70 27.29 -10.85 -6.54
C ILE A 70 26.70 -9.45 -6.71
N ALA A 71 26.94 -8.81 -7.85
CA ALA A 71 26.38 -7.50 -8.18
C ALA A 71 24.83 -7.53 -8.22
N ALA A 72 24.25 -8.56 -8.84
CA ALA A 72 22.80 -8.74 -8.90
C ALA A 72 22.19 -8.92 -7.50
N GLY A 73 22.83 -9.72 -6.62
CA GLY A 73 22.42 -9.88 -5.24
C GLY A 73 22.43 -8.55 -4.46
N PHE A 74 23.46 -7.73 -4.65
CA PHE A 74 23.55 -6.41 -4.05
C PHE A 74 22.45 -5.46 -4.56
N VAL A 75 22.18 -5.44 -5.87
CA VAL A 75 21.10 -4.64 -6.46
C VAL A 75 19.74 -5.08 -5.90
N MET A 76 19.48 -6.38 -5.79
CA MET A 76 18.26 -6.92 -5.20
C MET A 76 18.09 -6.51 -3.73
N MET A 77 19.18 -6.48 -2.96
CA MET A 77 19.17 -5.99 -1.57
C MET A 77 18.78 -4.52 -1.49
N VAL A 78 19.45 -3.65 -2.26
CA VAL A 78 19.16 -2.21 -2.29
C VAL A 78 17.73 -1.95 -2.76
N PHE A 79 17.29 -2.65 -3.81
CA PHE A 79 15.92 -2.57 -4.31
C PHE A 79 14.90 -2.99 -3.24
N GLY A 80 15.17 -4.08 -2.51
CA GLY A 80 14.31 -4.54 -1.41
C GLY A 80 14.14 -3.50 -0.30
N VAL A 81 15.23 -2.84 0.09
CA VAL A 81 15.19 -1.76 1.10
C VAL A 81 14.37 -0.58 0.60
N LEU A 82 14.65 -0.09 -0.62
CA LEU A 82 13.91 1.03 -1.21
C LEU A 82 12.42 0.72 -1.37
N MET A 83 12.08 -0.51 -1.80
CA MET A 83 10.69 -0.95 -1.95
C MET A 83 9.97 -1.04 -0.60
N SER A 84 10.68 -1.42 0.48
CA SER A 84 10.14 -1.42 1.83
C SER A 84 9.79 -0.01 2.30
N ILE A 85 10.68 0.96 2.08
CA ILE A 85 10.44 2.38 2.42
C ILE A 85 9.29 2.94 1.57
N TYR A 86 9.23 2.60 0.29
CA TYR A 86 8.09 2.98 -0.56
C TYR A 86 6.76 2.43 -0.02
N ARG A 87 6.71 1.15 0.33
CA ARG A 87 5.51 0.53 0.95
C ARG A 87 5.15 1.19 2.28
N PHE A 88 6.13 1.59 3.07
CA PHE A 88 5.90 2.32 4.31
C PHE A 88 5.17 3.65 4.05
N HIS A 89 5.62 4.46 3.10
CA HIS A 89 4.95 5.72 2.76
C HIS A 89 3.54 5.53 2.22
N LEU A 90 3.29 4.47 1.44
CA LEU A 90 1.94 4.14 0.99
C LEU A 90 1.01 3.78 2.15
N LYS A 91 1.51 3.00 3.13
CA LYS A 91 0.74 2.65 4.33
C LYS A 91 0.41 3.87 5.18
N GLU A 92 1.38 4.75 5.42
CA GLU A 92 1.11 5.99 6.16
C GLU A 92 0.16 6.91 5.38
N THR A 93 0.32 7.03 4.06
CA THR A 93 -0.62 7.79 3.21
C THR A 93 -2.06 7.27 3.39
N ALA A 94 -2.27 5.95 3.29
CA ALA A 94 -3.59 5.35 3.44
C ALA A 94 -4.19 5.59 4.83
N LYS A 95 -3.36 5.52 5.88
CA LYS A 95 -3.76 5.81 7.27
C LYS A 95 -4.21 7.27 7.44
N TYR A 96 -3.40 8.23 6.99
CA TYR A 96 -3.75 9.65 7.12
C TYR A 96 -4.91 10.07 6.21
N GLU A 97 -5.06 9.43 5.04
CA GLU A 97 -6.21 9.66 4.16
C GLU A 97 -7.49 9.12 4.80
N HIS A 98 -7.44 7.97 5.46
CA HIS A 98 -8.56 7.46 6.25
C HIS A 98 -8.91 8.40 7.42
N LEU A 99 -7.92 8.89 8.17
CA LEU A 99 -8.14 9.86 9.25
C LEU A 99 -8.76 11.16 8.71
N HIS A 100 -8.27 11.67 7.59
CA HIS A 100 -8.80 12.87 6.93
C HIS A 100 -10.28 12.69 6.55
N ILE A 101 -10.65 11.55 5.95
CA ILE A 101 -12.05 11.21 5.64
C ILE A 101 -12.87 11.08 6.93
N GLY A 102 -12.31 10.48 7.99
CA GLY A 102 -12.92 10.41 9.31
C GLY A 102 -13.28 11.79 9.87
N PHE A 103 -12.33 12.73 9.88
CA PHE A 103 -12.57 14.10 10.33
C PHE A 103 -13.60 14.84 9.49
N LEU A 104 -13.60 14.66 8.16
CA LEU A 104 -14.63 15.21 7.29
C LEU A 104 -16.03 14.66 7.62
N ARG A 105 -16.15 13.35 7.88
CA ARG A 105 -17.43 12.74 8.30
C ARG A 105 -17.93 13.30 9.62
N ILE A 106 -17.04 13.48 10.60
CA ILE A 106 -17.37 14.13 11.88
C ILE A 106 -17.82 15.58 11.67
N ARG A 107 -17.16 16.33 10.78
CA ARG A 107 -17.56 17.71 10.44
C ARG A 107 -18.97 17.77 9.87
N VAL A 108 -19.30 16.89 8.91
CA VAL A 108 -20.64 16.81 8.32
C VAL A 108 -21.67 16.42 9.37
N ALA A 109 -21.37 15.44 10.23
CA ALA A 109 -22.25 15.01 11.30
C ALA A 109 -22.50 16.10 12.37
N GLY A 110 -21.47 16.88 12.70
CA GLY A 110 -21.54 17.98 13.67
C GLY A 110 -22.28 19.20 13.15
N ASN A 111 -22.17 19.50 11.84
CA ASN A 111 -22.86 20.63 11.22
C ASN A 111 -24.33 20.34 10.90
N ASN A 112 -24.71 19.07 10.71
CA ASN A 112 -26.09 18.67 10.38
C ASN A 112 -26.82 18.16 11.63
N THR A 113 -27.30 19.09 12.47
CA THR A 113 -28.03 18.79 13.72
C THR A 113 -29.55 18.70 13.58
N GLU A 114 -30.09 18.98 12.39
CA GLU A 114 -31.52 19.06 12.12
C GLU A 114 -32.29 17.74 12.34
N THR A 115 -33.61 17.84 12.49
CA THR A 115 -34.54 16.76 12.84
C THR A 115 -34.59 15.59 11.84
N GLY A 116 -34.16 15.78 10.59
CA GLY A 116 -34.01 14.70 9.60
C GLY A 116 -32.72 13.87 9.70
N TYR A 117 -31.73 14.33 10.47
CA TYR A 117 -30.38 13.73 10.57
C TYR A 117 -30.12 12.97 11.89
N GLN A 118 -31.17 12.74 12.68
CA GLN A 118 -31.05 12.59 14.14
C GLN A 118 -30.33 11.32 14.61
N THR A 119 -30.34 10.21 13.87
CA THR A 119 -29.78 8.94 14.38
C THR A 119 -29.04 8.11 13.35
N GLU A 120 -29.68 7.64 12.28
CA GLU A 120 -29.03 6.68 11.37
C GLU A 120 -27.91 7.30 10.55
N VAL A 121 -28.13 8.48 9.96
CA VAL A 121 -27.12 9.16 9.13
C VAL A 121 -25.97 9.68 9.99
N ARG A 122 -26.27 10.22 11.18
CA ARG A 122 -25.21 10.64 12.11
C ARG A 122 -24.41 9.45 12.59
N LYS A 123 -25.07 8.34 12.96
CA LYS A 123 -24.41 7.09 13.35
C LYS A 123 -23.58 6.54 12.20
N SER A 124 -24.08 6.49 10.98
CA SER A 124 -23.29 6.01 9.83
C SER A 124 -22.10 6.92 9.50
N LEU A 125 -22.18 8.22 9.79
CA LEU A 125 -21.06 9.16 9.62
C LEU A 125 -20.03 9.07 10.74
N THR A 126 -20.41 8.81 11.98
CA THR A 126 -19.49 8.80 13.13
C THR A 126 -19.00 7.41 13.52
N GLU A 127 -19.83 6.38 13.32
CA GLU A 127 -19.50 4.99 13.62
C GLU A 127 -18.38 4.53 12.69
N ASN A 128 -17.33 3.98 13.30
CA ASN A 128 -16.15 3.48 12.60
C ASN A 128 -15.43 4.55 11.74
N ALA A 129 -15.62 5.84 12.04
CA ALA A 129 -14.98 6.94 11.29
C ALA A 129 -13.44 6.90 11.32
N PHE A 130 -12.87 6.25 12.34
CA PHE A 130 -11.43 6.12 12.52
C PHE A 130 -10.97 4.64 12.60
N LEU A 131 -11.84 3.68 12.26
CA LEU A 131 -11.43 2.27 12.19
C LEU A 131 -10.63 2.05 10.91
N PHE A 132 -9.31 2.18 11.04
CA PHE A 132 -8.38 1.87 9.97
C PHE A 132 -8.02 0.39 10.01
N ASP A 133 -8.56 -0.39 9.07
CA ASP A 133 -8.30 -1.82 8.96
C ASP A 133 -6.93 -2.04 8.27
N THR A 134 -5.86 -2.04 9.06
CA THR A 134 -4.47 -2.26 8.62
C THR A 134 -4.23 -3.66 8.04
N ASN A 135 -5.14 -4.59 8.32
CA ASN A 135 -5.05 -5.99 7.90
C ASN A 135 -5.41 -6.23 6.43
N ASN A 136 -5.89 -5.21 5.70
CA ASN A 136 -6.20 -5.29 4.26
C ASN A 136 -5.05 -4.78 3.38
N THR A 137 -3.81 -4.93 3.84
CA THR A 137 -2.62 -4.62 3.03
C THR A 137 -2.50 -5.67 1.93
N PHE A 138 -3.02 -5.41 0.71
CA PHE A 138 -2.76 -6.01 -0.64
C PHE A 138 -2.55 -7.54 -0.83
N LEU A 139 -2.07 -8.27 0.18
CA LEU A 139 -1.74 -9.70 0.25
C LEU A 139 -2.26 -10.41 1.52
N GLY A 140 -3.13 -9.79 2.31
CA GLY A 140 -3.91 -10.44 3.38
C GLY A 140 -5.20 -9.64 3.53
N THR A 141 -6.40 -10.19 3.66
CA THR A 141 -6.84 -11.50 4.15
C THR A 141 -8.04 -12.00 3.31
N ASN A 142 -8.03 -13.28 2.92
CA ASN A 142 -9.18 -14.18 2.76
C ASN A 142 -10.48 -13.69 2.08
N LYS A 143 -10.41 -12.82 1.08
CA LYS A 143 -11.55 -12.60 0.17
C LYS A 143 -11.09 -12.78 -1.27
N LYS A 144 -11.57 -13.84 -1.91
CA LYS A 144 -11.52 -13.99 -3.38
C LYS A 144 -11.88 -12.64 -3.99
N VAL A 145 -10.99 -12.10 -4.81
CA VAL A 145 -11.18 -10.80 -5.44
C VAL A 145 -12.40 -10.93 -6.36
N LYS A 146 -13.52 -10.35 -5.94
CA LYS A 146 -14.74 -10.32 -6.76
C LYS A 146 -14.52 -9.31 -7.88
N ASN A 147 -14.91 -9.71 -9.10
CA ASN A 147 -14.72 -8.89 -10.29
C ASN A 147 -15.41 -7.51 -10.12
N PRO A 148 -14.69 -6.38 -10.26
CA PRO A 148 -15.29 -5.04 -10.17
C PRO A 148 -16.29 -4.74 -11.30
N LEU A 149 -16.22 -5.47 -12.42
CA LEU A 149 -17.12 -5.36 -13.57
C LEU A 149 -17.48 -6.76 -14.10
N PRO A 150 -18.47 -7.44 -13.49
CA PRO A 150 -18.87 -8.79 -13.93
C PRO A 150 -19.33 -8.77 -15.38
N GLY A 151 -18.73 -9.62 -16.23
CA GLY A 151 -19.05 -9.73 -17.65
C GLY A 151 -18.13 -8.95 -18.59
N HIS A 152 -17.13 -8.23 -18.08
CA HIS A 152 -16.09 -7.63 -18.90
C HIS A 152 -14.87 -8.56 -19.00
N PRO A 153 -14.49 -9.02 -20.21
CA PRO A 153 -13.52 -10.12 -20.38
C PRO A 153 -12.15 -9.80 -19.76
N THR A 154 -11.68 -8.55 -19.82
CA THR A 154 -10.40 -8.16 -19.21
C THR A 154 -10.44 -8.14 -17.68
N SER A 155 -11.61 -7.87 -17.10
CA SER A 155 -11.81 -7.79 -15.66
C SER A 155 -11.99 -9.18 -15.04
N ASP A 156 -12.66 -10.09 -15.77
CA ASP A 156 -12.76 -11.50 -15.42
C ASP A 156 -11.40 -12.22 -15.48
N ILE A 157 -10.60 -11.96 -16.53
CA ILE A 157 -9.27 -12.58 -16.68
C ILE A 157 -8.31 -12.12 -15.57
N SER A 158 -8.28 -10.80 -15.30
CA SER A 158 -7.39 -10.26 -14.26
C SER A 158 -7.74 -10.78 -12.86
N THR A 159 -9.03 -10.86 -12.53
CA THR A 159 -9.46 -11.46 -11.25
C THR A 159 -9.19 -12.96 -11.16
N LEU A 160 -9.27 -13.71 -12.27
CA LEU A 160 -8.91 -15.12 -12.30
C LEU A 160 -7.41 -15.35 -12.06
N ILE A 161 -6.54 -14.55 -12.70
CA ILE A 161 -5.09 -14.63 -12.51
C ILE A 161 -4.71 -14.28 -11.07
N ILE A 162 -5.30 -13.22 -10.51
CA ILE A 162 -5.03 -12.78 -9.14
C ILE A 162 -5.47 -13.85 -8.13
N ASN A 163 -6.66 -14.42 -8.30
CA ASN A 163 -7.13 -15.49 -7.41
C ASN A 163 -6.23 -16.74 -7.49
N LYS A 164 -5.77 -17.14 -8.69
CA LYS A 164 -4.82 -18.25 -8.84
C LYS A 164 -3.46 -17.99 -8.20
N LEU A 165 -2.97 -16.74 -8.23
CA LEU A 165 -1.72 -16.36 -7.57
C LEU A 165 -1.86 -16.43 -6.04
N LEU A 166 -3.00 -15.98 -5.51
CA LEU A 166 -3.30 -16.05 -4.08
C LEU A 166 -3.42 -17.50 -3.59
N ASP A 167 -4.13 -18.36 -4.32
CA ASP A 167 -4.31 -19.78 -3.98
C ASP A 167 -2.98 -20.56 -3.96
N ASN A 168 -2.02 -20.22 -4.82
CA ASN A 168 -0.71 -20.88 -4.87
C ASN A 168 0.23 -20.45 -3.73
N ILE A 169 -0.01 -19.31 -3.09
CA ILE A 169 0.82 -18.82 -1.96
C ILE A 169 0.43 -19.52 -0.64
N GLU A 170 -0.79 -20.06 -0.52
CA GLU A 170 -1.28 -20.72 0.69
C GLU A 170 -0.61 -22.09 1.01
N PHE A 171 0.09 -22.73 0.06
CA PHE A 171 0.60 -24.10 0.22
C PHE A 171 1.87 -24.29 1.09
N GLN A 172 2.37 -23.28 1.80
CA GLN A 172 3.57 -23.40 2.65
C GLN A 172 3.36 -23.22 4.15
N LYS A 173 2.12 -23.28 4.66
CA LYS A 173 1.90 -23.42 6.11
C LYS A 173 1.69 -24.89 6.47
N LYS A 174 2.80 -25.65 6.52
CA LYS A 174 2.79 -27.06 6.96
C LYS A 174 2.55 -27.10 8.47
N ASP A 175 1.34 -27.46 8.88
CA ASP A 175 1.02 -27.73 10.28
C ASP A 175 1.92 -28.86 10.80
N LYS A 176 2.65 -28.55 11.86
CA LYS A 176 3.50 -29.50 12.59
C LYS A 176 2.56 -30.45 13.34
N PRO A 177 2.56 -31.78 13.12
CA PRO A 177 1.70 -32.67 13.88
C PRO A 177 2.14 -32.63 15.35
N SER A 178 1.22 -32.18 16.20
CA SER A 178 1.34 -32.23 17.65
C SER A 178 1.42 -33.69 18.08
N LYS A 179 2.60 -34.12 18.55
CA LYS A 179 2.74 -35.37 19.30
C LYS A 179 2.05 -35.19 20.65
N ALA A 180 0.84 -35.72 20.77
CA ALA A 180 0.20 -35.98 22.04
C ALA A 180 -0.36 -37.41 22.03
N ALA A 181 -0.24 -38.07 23.18
CA ALA A 181 -0.73 -39.41 23.54
C ALA A 181 0.16 -40.62 23.17
N ILE A 182 1.24 -40.81 23.93
CA ILE A 182 1.54 -42.13 24.50
C ILE A 182 1.36 -41.97 26.01
N VAL A 183 0.19 -42.39 26.51
CA VAL A 183 -0.05 -42.75 27.90
C VAL A 183 -0.72 -44.11 27.85
N ASN A 184 -0.21 -44.99 28.72
CA ASN A 184 -0.41 -46.44 28.87
C ASN A 184 0.45 -47.31 27.96
#